data_AF-C9LAP9-F1
#
_entry.id   AF-C9LAP9-F1
#
_cell.length_a   1.000
_cell.length_b   1.000
_cell.length_c   1.000
_cell.angle_alpha   90.00
_cell.angle_beta   90.00
_cell.angle_gamma   90.00
#
_symmetry.space_group_name_H-M   'P 1'
#
loop_
_entity.id
_entity.type
_entity.pdbx_description
1 polymer ?
#
loop_
_entity_poly.entity_id
_entity_poly.type
_entity_poly.pdbx_seq_one_letter_code
_entity_poly.pdbx_strand_id
1 'polypeptide(L)'
;MKSHTSLVAQQTRLSEWADMVRECQNRPQGMKIDEWCQLHDITKASYYWRLRKVREAYLKTADHTQTFVEVPSSAIQPVNMA
;
A
#
# COMPACT_ATOMS: atom_id res chain seq x y z
N MET A 1 -17.97 -0.61 -18.32
CA MET A 1 -16.58 -0.15 -18.52
C MET A 1 -16.35 1.04 -17.59
N LYS A 2 -15.24 1.11 -16.85
CA LYS A 2 -14.90 2.31 -16.06
C LYS A 2 -14.35 3.37 -17.01
N SER A 3 -14.80 4.61 -16.90
CA SER A 3 -14.21 5.72 -17.67
C SER A 3 -12.79 6.00 -17.18
N HIS A 4 -11.96 6.60 -18.04
CA HIS A 4 -10.62 7.03 -17.67
C HIS A 4 -10.64 7.95 -16.42
N THR A 5 -11.57 8.91 -16.38
CA THR A 5 -11.78 9.78 -15.23
C THR A 5 -12.14 9.02 -13.96
N SER A 6 -12.99 7.99 -14.05
CA SER A 6 -13.35 7.15 -12.91
C SER A 6 -12.16 6.34 -12.40
N LEU A 7 -11.30 5.85 -13.29
CA LEU A 7 -10.08 5.14 -12.93
C LEU A 7 -9.11 6.07 -12.18
N VAL A 8 -8.84 7.25 -12.73
CA VAL A 8 -7.96 8.24 -12.11
C VAL A 8 -8.49 8.64 -10.74
N ALA A 9 -9.79 8.96 -10.63
CA ALA A 9 -10.40 9.31 -9.35
C ALA A 9 -10.35 8.17 -8.32
N GLN A 10 -10.38 6.91 -8.76
CA GLN A 10 -10.19 5.77 -7.84
C GLN A 10 -8.75 5.71 -7.33
N GLN A 11 -7.77 5.91 -8.22
CA GLN A 11 -6.35 5.88 -7.86
C GLN A 11 -5.97 7.04 -6.92
N THR A 12 -6.48 8.25 -7.19
CA THR A 12 -6.25 9.42 -6.32
C THR A 12 -6.74 9.17 -4.90
N ARG A 13 -7.99 8.72 -4.74
CA ARG A 13 -8.54 8.40 -3.40
C ARG A 13 -7.74 7.33 -2.67
N LEU A 14 -7.27 6.33 -3.41
CA LEU A 14 -6.45 5.27 -2.82
C LEU A 14 -5.12 5.83 -2.30
N SER A 15 -4.49 6.74 -3.05
CA SER A 15 -3.27 7.43 -2.62
C SER A 15 -3.52 8.27 -1.36
N GLU A 16 -4.58 9.06 -1.35
CA GLU A 16 -4.97 9.88 -0.19
C GLU A 16 -5.20 9.00 1.06
N TRP A 17 -5.85 7.85 0.89
CA TRP A 17 -6.06 6.91 1.99
C TRP A 17 -4.75 6.27 2.46
N ALA A 18 -3.81 6.00 1.56
CA ALA A 18 -2.49 5.48 1.94
C ALA A 18 -1.70 6.51 2.77
N ASP A 19 -1.75 7.77 2.39
CA ASP A 19 -1.13 8.87 3.14
C ASP A 19 -1.75 9.04 4.52
N MET A 20 -3.08 9.05 4.60
CA MET A 20 -3.82 9.11 5.86
C MET A 20 -3.49 7.91 6.78
N VAL A 21 -3.40 6.70 6.22
CA VAL A 21 -3.02 5.50 6.97
C VAL A 21 -1.60 5.62 7.52
N ARG A 22 -0.67 6.12 6.71
CA ARG A 22 0.72 6.35 7.12
C ARG A 22 0.83 7.38 8.23
N GLU A 23 0.09 8.48 8.13
CA GLU A 23 0.00 9.50 9.18
C GLU A 23 -0.53 8.92 10.49
N CYS A 24 -1.63 8.16 10.43
CA CYS A 24 -2.18 7.49 11.61
C CYS A 24 -1.21 6.47 12.24
N GLN A 25 -0.42 5.77 11.42
CA GLN A 25 0.60 4.84 11.93
C GLN A 25 1.76 5.56 12.63
N ASN A 26 2.04 6.79 12.24
CA ASN A 26 3.08 7.65 12.82
C ASN A 26 2.54 8.56 13.94
N ARG A 27 1.33 8.31 14.45
CA ARG A 27 0.74 9.08 15.56
C ARG A 27 1.60 8.98 16.83
N PRO A 28 1.53 9.99 17.74
CA PRO A 28 2.25 9.97 19.00
C PRO A 28 2.00 8.67 19.80
N GLN A 29 3.04 8.19 20.46
CA GLN A 29 2.94 7.01 21.31
C GLN A 29 1.89 7.24 22.42
N GLY A 30 1.00 6.26 22.60
CA GLY A 30 -0.10 6.35 23.57
C GLY A 30 -1.40 6.94 23.00
N MET A 31 -1.37 7.60 21.83
CA MET A 31 -2.58 8.09 21.18
C MET A 31 -3.43 6.93 20.64
N LYS A 32 -4.71 6.91 21.01
CA LYS A 32 -5.67 5.92 20.51
C LYS A 32 -6.10 6.25 19.09
N ILE A 33 -6.44 5.21 18.32
CA ILE A 33 -6.95 5.39 16.95
C ILE A 33 -8.24 6.22 16.96
N ASP A 34 -9.08 6.10 17.99
CA ASP A 34 -10.34 6.83 18.09
C ASP A 34 -10.12 8.33 18.25
N GLU A 35 -9.15 8.73 19.07
CA GLU A 35 -8.74 10.12 19.26
C GLU A 35 -8.17 10.69 17.95
N TRP A 36 -7.30 9.93 17.27
CA TRP A 36 -6.77 10.33 15.96
C TRP A 36 -7.90 10.48 14.93
N CYS A 37 -8.84 9.55 14.87
CA CYS A 37 -9.98 9.62 13.96
C CYS A 37 -10.84 10.88 14.20
N GLN A 38 -11.06 11.25 15.47
CA GLN A 38 -11.80 12.46 15.83
C GLN A 38 -11.08 13.74 15.36
N LEU A 39 -9.75 13.82 15.49
CA LEU A 39 -8.98 14.98 15.00
C LEU A 39 -8.98 15.12 13.48
N HIS A 40 -9.17 14.00 12.77
CA HIS A 40 -9.19 13.95 11.31
C HIS A 40 -10.61 13.89 10.73
N ASP A 41 -11.64 14.16 11.55
CA ASP A 41 -13.06 14.19 11.15
C ASP A 41 -13.53 12.91 10.43
N ILE A 42 -13.05 11.75 10.88
CA ILE A 42 -13.48 10.45 10.37
C ILE A 42 -13.99 9.54 11.48
N THR A 43 -14.82 8.57 11.11
CA THR A 43 -15.19 7.49 12.01
C THR A 43 -14.10 6.43 12.06
N LYS A 44 -13.98 5.73 13.20
CA LYS A 44 -13.13 4.54 13.35
C LYS A 44 -13.43 3.49 12.28
N ALA A 45 -14.71 3.29 11.96
CA ALA A 45 -15.14 2.35 10.92
C ALA A 45 -14.61 2.76 9.54
N SER A 46 -14.70 4.05 9.18
CA SER A 46 -14.15 4.59 7.95
C SER A 46 -12.64 4.40 7.87
N TYR A 47 -11.90 4.63 8.97
CA TYR A 47 -10.46 4.39 9.03
C TYR A 47 -10.11 2.93 8.69
N TYR A 48 -10.70 1.96 9.39
CA TYR A 48 -10.37 0.55 9.16
C TYR A 48 -10.81 0.06 7.78
N TRP A 49 -11.91 0.60 7.24
CA TRP A 49 -12.31 0.31 5.87
C TRP A 49 -11.29 0.82 4.85
N ARG A 50 -10.80 2.07 5.01
CA ARG A 50 -9.74 2.65 4.16
C ARG A 50 -8.43 1.86 4.27
N LEU A 51 -8.01 1.51 5.48
CA LEU A 51 -6.84 0.65 5.72
C LEU A 51 -6.95 -0.69 4.98
N ARG A 52 -8.11 -1.34 5.06
CA ARG A 52 -8.39 -2.58 4.32
C ARG A 52 -8.27 -2.37 2.82
N LYS A 53 -8.84 -1.29 2.26
CA LYS A 53 -8.79 -0.99 0.82
C LYS A 53 -7.37 -0.73 0.32
N VAL A 54 -6.56 -0.02 1.10
CA VAL A 54 -5.14 0.21 0.80
C VAL A 54 -4.38 -1.12 0.76
N ARG A 55 -4.57 -2.00 1.76
CA ARG A 55 -3.94 -3.32 1.79
C ARG A 55 -4.36 -4.21 0.62
N GLU A 56 -5.65 -4.26 0.31
CA GLU A 56 -6.19 -5.01 -0.84
C GLU A 56 -5.57 -4.54 -2.16
N ALA A 57 -5.38 -3.22 -2.34
CA ALA A 57 -4.76 -2.68 -3.53
C ALA A 57 -3.25 -2.99 -3.61
N TYR A 58 -2.54 -2.87 -2.49
CA TYR A 58 -1.12 -3.22 -2.42
C TYR A 58 -0.87 -4.69 -2.76
N LEU A 59 -1.67 -5.61 -2.22
CA LEU A 59 -1.56 -7.03 -2.53
C LEU A 59 -1.82 -7.31 -4.01
N LYS A 60 -2.86 -6.70 -4.59
CA LYS A 60 -3.12 -6.81 -6.03
C LYS A 60 -1.93 -6.35 -6.86
N THR A 61 -1.25 -5.27 -6.48
CA THR A 61 -0.03 -4.83 -7.20
C THR A 61 1.16 -5.76 -6.95
N ALA A 62 1.32 -6.26 -5.73
CA ALA A 62 2.42 -7.16 -5.36
C ALA A 62 2.38 -8.47 -6.16
N ASP A 63 1.19 -9.05 -6.34
CA ASP A 63 0.95 -10.24 -7.17
C ASP A 63 1.35 -10.03 -8.64
N HIS A 64 1.34 -8.78 -9.14
CA HIS A 64 1.78 -8.46 -10.50
C HIS A 64 3.29 -8.13 -10.59
N THR A 65 3.96 -7.85 -9.48
CA THR A 65 5.39 -7.47 -9.45
C THR A 65 6.36 -8.62 -9.19
N GLN A 66 5.88 -9.81 -8.82
CA GLN A 66 6.74 -11.00 -8.75
C GLN A 66 7.07 -11.51 -10.17
N THR A 67 7.83 -10.73 -10.93
CA THR A 67 8.48 -11.22 -12.14
C THR A 67 9.66 -12.08 -11.68
N PHE A 68 9.47 -13.40 -11.66
CA PHE A 68 10.59 -14.34 -11.64
C PHE A 68 11.42 -14.08 -12.89
N VAL A 69 12.58 -13.44 -12.74
CA VAL A 69 13.54 -13.27 -13.83
C VAL A 69 14.48 -14.46 -13.76
N GLU A 70 14.34 -15.41 -14.68
CA GLU A 70 15.33 -16.47 -14.85
C GLU A 70 16.67 -15.83 -15.19
N VAL A 71 17.65 -16.03 -14.30
CA VAL A 71 19.05 -15.65 -14.56
C VAL A 71 19.63 -16.71 -15.49
N PRO A 72 20.18 -16.34 -16.67
CA PRO A 72 20.82 -17.29 -17.56
C PRO A 72 21.96 -17.99 -16.83
N SER A 73 22.03 -19.32 -16.95
CA SER A 73 23.09 -20.12 -16.30
C SER A 73 24.51 -19.68 -16.71
N SER A 74 24.66 -19.00 -17.85
CA SER A 74 25.92 -18.41 -18.32
C SER A 74 26.42 -17.21 -17.50
N ALA A 75 25.55 -16.58 -16.71
CA ALA A 75 25.91 -15.48 -15.81
C ALA A 75 26.48 -15.97 -14.46
N ILE A 76 26.33 -17.26 -14.16
CA ILE A 76 26.92 -17.89 -12.98
C ILE A 76 28.34 -18.34 -13.34
N GLN A 77 29.29 -17.40 -13.30
CA GLN A 77 30.71 -17.75 -13.38
C GLN A 77 31.09 -18.50 -12.09
N PRO A 78 31.69 -19.70 -12.16
CA PRO A 78 32.23 -20.35 -10.97
C PRO A 78 33.34 -19.45 -10.40
N VAL A 79 33.16 -18.98 -9.17
CA VAL A 79 34.26 -18.36 -8.42
C VAL A 79 35.25 -19.49 -8.16
N ASN A 80 36.31 -19.54 -8.96
CA ASN A 80 37.44 -20.44 -8.75
C ASN A 80 38.02 -20.16 -7.35
N MET A 81 37.73 -21.05 -6.40
CA MET A 81 38.47 -21.15 -5.15
C MET A 81 39.74 -21.94 -5.46
N ALA A 82 40.87 -21.22 -5.59
CA ALA A 82 42.22 -21.77 -5.57
C ALA A 82 42.85 -21.46 -4.22
#